data_AF-A0A0S7ZJP9-F1
#
_entry.id   AF-A0A0S7ZJP9-F1
#
_cell.length_a   1.000
_cell.length_b   1.000
_cell.length_c   1.000
_cell.angle_alpha   90.00
_cell.angle_beta   90.00
_cell.angle_gamma   90.00
#
_symmetry.space_group_name_H-M   'P 1'
#
loop_
_entity.id
_entity.type
_entity.pdbx_description
1 polymer ?
#
loop_
_entity_poly.entity_id
_entity_poly.type
_entity_poly.pdbx_seq_one_letter_code
_entity_poly.pdbx_strand_id
1 'polypeptide(L)'
;MERMRKLTRDERALLERQGCMAESWETVEVADEFDTSRVRGTQFSGSVLIGDNRGFLFVDGKKCPCGIYHASLSDCCVGRNVLISRTGSFIHNYVIEENVLIEDVSILQAQEDTRFGNGEKIRVMSETGGRPVTLFDDLNAQVAYMQVLYRHDMDFQEKLEALLLKKVEKRASKKGRIGQGAVIRCCGIIRNVYIGPATIVQGALELDNGTILSCSEHPTVIGSGVILRNFILSEGACIDGGAFMDRVFVGQGVQAGKQVSAENSLFFANSEAFNS
;
A
#
# COMPACT_ATOMS: atom_id res chain seq x y z
N MET A 1 10.02 20.64 -2.57
CA MET A 1 8.63 20.57 -3.05
C MET A 1 8.63 21.14 -4.45
N GLU A 2 8.18 20.36 -5.44
CA GLU A 2 7.97 20.88 -6.80
C GLU A 2 6.88 21.93 -6.78
N ARG A 3 7.02 22.95 -7.63
CA ARG A 3 5.98 23.95 -7.83
C ARG A 3 4.89 23.32 -8.70
N MET A 4 3.66 23.34 -8.19
CA MET A 4 2.48 22.90 -8.91
C MET A 4 1.84 24.08 -9.63
N ARG A 5 1.33 23.84 -10.85
CA ARG A 5 0.58 24.81 -11.63
C ARG A 5 -0.64 24.16 -12.28
N LYS A 6 -1.61 24.99 -12.63
CA LYS A 6 -2.74 24.55 -13.44
C LYS A 6 -2.30 24.23 -14.86
N LEU A 7 -3.03 23.31 -15.49
CA LEU A 7 -2.92 23.04 -16.92
C LEU A 7 -3.32 24.28 -17.73
N THR A 8 -2.50 24.61 -18.73
CA THR A 8 -2.81 25.62 -19.74
C THR A 8 -3.91 25.13 -20.68
N ARG A 9 -4.50 26.04 -21.47
CA ARG A 9 -5.55 25.67 -22.44
C ARG A 9 -5.06 24.70 -23.51
N ASP A 10 -3.84 24.90 -24.01
CA ASP A 10 -3.25 24.05 -25.04
C ASP A 10 -2.96 22.64 -24.51
N GLU A 11 -2.47 22.54 -23.26
CA GLU A 11 -2.24 21.25 -22.61
C GLU A 11 -3.54 20.47 -22.41
N ARG A 12 -4.62 21.14 -21.98
CA ARG A 12 -5.95 20.50 -21.85
C ARG A 12 -6.43 19.96 -23.20
N ALA A 13 -6.32 20.76 -24.26
CA ALA A 13 -6.73 20.33 -25.60
C ALA A 13 -5.89 19.14 -26.12
N LEU A 14 -4.60 19.09 -25.80
CA LEU A 14 -3.75 17.93 -26.13
C LEU A 14 -4.15 16.68 -25.36
N LEU A 15 -4.43 16.81 -24.05
CA LEU A 15 -4.90 15.70 -23.22
C LEU A 15 -6.24 15.14 -23.72
N GLU A 16 -7.18 16.00 -24.08
CA GLU A 16 -8.47 15.60 -24.68
C GLU A 16 -8.29 14.85 -25.99
N ARG A 17 -7.41 15.32 -26.89
CA ARG A 17 -7.06 14.61 -28.14
C ARG A 17 -6.39 13.26 -27.89
N GLN A 18 -5.70 13.11 -26.77
CA GLN A 18 -5.08 11.86 -26.32
C GLN A 18 -6.08 10.92 -25.62
N GLY A 19 -7.37 11.24 -25.65
CA GLY A 19 -8.44 10.45 -25.06
C GLY A 19 -8.56 10.61 -23.54
N CYS A 20 -7.97 11.66 -22.97
CA CYS A 20 -8.12 11.95 -21.55
C CYS A 20 -9.39 12.76 -21.29
N MET A 21 -9.95 12.58 -20.09
CA MET A 21 -11.13 13.28 -19.63
C MET A 21 -10.92 13.74 -18.20
N ALA A 22 -11.50 14.86 -17.82
CA ALA A 22 -11.52 15.31 -16.44
C ALA A 22 -12.94 15.75 -16.07
N GLU A 23 -13.36 15.44 -14.85
CA GLU A 23 -14.55 16.04 -14.24
C GLU A 23 -14.43 17.57 -14.21
N SER A 24 -13.23 18.05 -13.85
CA SER A 24 -12.85 19.45 -13.96
C SER A 24 -11.33 19.58 -14.18
N TRP A 25 -10.92 20.20 -15.28
CA TRP A 25 -9.49 20.51 -15.50
C TRP A 25 -8.93 21.53 -14.49
N GLU A 26 -9.78 22.19 -13.71
CA GLU A 26 -9.35 23.14 -12.68
C GLU A 26 -8.81 22.47 -11.42
N THR A 27 -9.14 21.20 -11.20
CA THR A 27 -8.69 20.40 -10.04
C THR A 27 -7.50 19.49 -10.38
N VAL A 28 -7.00 19.56 -11.63
CA VAL A 28 -5.80 18.87 -12.10
C VAL A 28 -4.64 19.86 -12.14
N GLU A 29 -3.64 19.62 -11.29
CA GLU A 29 -2.41 20.41 -11.26
C GLU A 29 -1.21 19.55 -11.61
N VAL A 30 -0.25 20.17 -12.28
CA VAL A 30 0.95 19.49 -12.79
C VAL A 30 2.20 20.24 -12.35
N ALA A 31 3.32 19.54 -12.28
CA ALA A 31 4.63 20.18 -12.10
C ALA A 31 4.94 21.14 -13.25
N ASP A 32 5.78 22.16 -12.99
CA ASP A 32 6.18 23.12 -14.02
C ASP A 32 6.69 22.44 -15.30
N GLU A 33 7.49 21.39 -15.12
CA GLU A 33 8.16 20.63 -16.18
C GLU A 33 7.41 19.33 -16.57
N PHE A 34 6.09 19.40 -16.66
CA PHE A 34 5.23 18.29 -17.06
C PHE A 34 5.16 18.08 -18.58
N ASP A 35 5.19 16.83 -19.04
CA ASP A 35 5.04 16.44 -20.44
C ASP A 35 3.66 15.79 -20.68
N THR A 36 2.77 16.53 -21.35
CA THR A 36 1.42 16.07 -21.68
C THR A 36 1.41 14.81 -22.55
N SER A 37 2.42 14.60 -23.40
CA SER A 37 2.45 13.48 -24.36
C SER A 37 2.51 12.10 -23.68
N ARG A 38 2.84 12.10 -22.38
CA ARG A 38 2.98 10.95 -21.48
C ARG A 38 1.73 10.68 -20.63
N VAL A 39 0.60 11.30 -20.98
CA VAL A 39 -0.69 11.03 -20.34
C VAL A 39 -1.71 10.67 -21.42
N ARG A 40 -2.22 9.44 -21.46
CA ARG A 40 -3.08 8.97 -22.56
C ARG A 40 -4.22 8.12 -22.05
N GLY A 41 -5.43 8.34 -22.60
CA GLY A 41 -6.61 7.56 -22.22
C GLY A 41 -6.89 7.60 -20.72
N THR A 42 -6.65 8.75 -20.07
CA THR A 42 -6.72 8.88 -18.61
C THR A 42 -7.95 9.66 -18.18
N GLN A 43 -8.68 9.15 -17.19
CA GLN A 43 -9.79 9.86 -16.57
C GLN A 43 -9.36 10.45 -15.23
N PHE A 44 -9.71 11.72 -15.00
CA PHE A 44 -9.42 12.44 -13.77
C PHE A 44 -10.72 12.87 -13.08
N SER A 45 -10.84 12.62 -11.78
CA SER A 45 -11.91 13.17 -10.94
C SER A 45 -11.37 13.64 -9.59
N GLY A 46 -12.11 14.50 -8.90
CA GLY A 46 -11.61 15.11 -7.66
C GLY A 46 -10.31 15.89 -7.85
N SER A 47 -9.46 15.93 -6.82
CA SER A 47 -8.19 16.67 -6.85
C SER A 47 -7.02 15.77 -7.26
N VAL A 48 -6.40 16.06 -8.41
CA VAL A 48 -5.27 15.27 -8.92
C VAL A 48 -4.03 16.14 -9.10
N LEU A 49 -2.93 15.74 -8.46
CA LEU A 49 -1.62 16.37 -8.60
C LEU A 49 -0.70 15.41 -9.36
N ILE A 50 0.05 15.92 -10.36
CA ILE A 50 0.97 15.10 -11.16
C ILE A 50 2.37 15.76 -11.18
N GLY A 51 3.37 15.06 -10.66
CA GLY A 51 4.77 15.48 -10.69
C GLY A 51 5.41 15.41 -12.08
N ASP A 52 6.71 15.73 -12.17
CA ASP A 52 7.48 15.59 -13.42
C ASP A 52 7.46 14.12 -13.90
N ASN A 53 6.96 13.90 -15.11
CA ASN A 53 6.79 12.58 -15.72
C ASN A 53 7.81 12.31 -16.85
N ARG A 54 8.82 13.17 -17.05
CA ARG A 54 9.77 13.06 -18.17
C ARG A 54 10.83 11.97 -17.99
N GLY A 55 10.94 11.42 -16.78
CA GLY A 55 11.88 10.34 -16.48
C GLY A 55 11.53 9.00 -17.13
N PHE A 56 12.28 7.98 -16.72
CA PHE A 56 12.12 6.61 -17.20
C PHE A 56 12.32 5.64 -16.04
N LEU A 57 11.59 4.54 -16.04
CA LEU A 57 11.83 3.38 -15.18
C LEU A 57 12.39 2.22 -16.01
N PHE A 58 13.13 1.34 -15.36
CA PHE A 58 13.56 0.08 -15.96
C PHE A 58 12.65 -1.04 -15.45
N VAL A 59 11.82 -1.56 -16.34
CA VAL A 59 10.88 -2.65 -16.05
C VAL A 59 11.36 -3.87 -16.83
N ASP A 60 11.77 -4.93 -16.11
CA ASP A 60 12.29 -6.18 -16.71
C ASP A 60 13.42 -5.93 -17.73
N GLY A 61 14.33 -4.98 -17.41
CA GLY A 61 15.45 -4.58 -18.27
C GLY A 61 15.06 -3.66 -19.44
N LYS A 62 13.77 -3.38 -19.65
CA LYS A 62 13.29 -2.44 -20.67
C LYS A 62 13.15 -1.04 -20.08
N LYS A 63 13.70 -0.05 -20.78
CA LYS A 63 13.51 1.37 -20.47
C LYS A 63 12.08 1.79 -20.87
N CYS A 64 11.27 2.13 -19.89
CA CYS A 64 9.88 2.56 -20.05
C CYS A 64 9.73 4.03 -19.67
N PRO A 65 9.09 4.87 -20.49
CA PRO A 65 8.81 6.26 -20.13
C PRO A 65 7.83 6.31 -18.96
N CYS A 66 8.12 7.17 -17.97
CA CYS A 66 7.16 7.49 -16.91
C CYS A 66 5.96 8.25 -17.51
N GLY A 67 4.81 8.16 -16.87
CA GLY A 67 3.55 8.66 -17.41
C GLY A 67 2.34 7.91 -16.89
N ILE A 68 1.16 8.34 -17.33
CA ILE A 68 -0.12 7.73 -16.97
C ILE A 68 -0.81 7.28 -18.26
N TYR A 69 -1.02 5.98 -18.41
CA TYR A 69 -1.51 5.38 -19.66
C TYR A 69 -2.71 4.47 -19.37
N HIS A 70 -3.87 4.79 -19.92
CA HIS A 70 -5.11 4.00 -19.77
C HIS A 70 -5.44 3.75 -18.29
N ALA A 71 -5.73 4.83 -17.57
CA ALA A 71 -5.98 4.77 -16.14
C ALA A 71 -7.08 5.74 -15.69
N SER A 72 -7.67 5.50 -14.52
CA SER A 72 -8.61 6.43 -13.89
C SER A 72 -8.08 6.82 -12.52
N LEU A 73 -7.84 8.11 -12.30
CA LEU A 73 -7.32 8.66 -11.05
C LEU A 73 -8.37 9.55 -10.39
N SER A 74 -8.50 9.41 -9.08
CA SER A 74 -9.40 10.25 -8.28
C SER A 74 -8.76 10.60 -6.94
N ASP A 75 -8.72 11.89 -6.60
CA ASP A 75 -8.13 12.38 -5.35
C ASP A 75 -6.69 11.92 -5.09
N CYS A 76 -5.88 11.82 -6.14
CA CYS A 76 -4.52 11.28 -6.10
C CYS A 76 -3.43 12.37 -6.13
N CYS A 77 -2.33 12.12 -5.43
CA CYS A 77 -1.09 12.88 -5.59
C CYS A 77 -0.02 11.97 -6.19
N VAL A 78 0.35 12.18 -7.44
CA VAL A 78 1.35 11.39 -8.18
C VAL A 78 2.68 12.11 -8.15
N GLY A 79 3.71 11.46 -7.60
CA GLY A 79 5.07 11.99 -7.53
C GLY A 79 5.81 11.97 -8.87
N ARG A 80 7.11 12.26 -8.81
CA ARG A 80 7.98 12.29 -10.00
C ARG A 80 8.28 10.89 -10.53
N ASN A 81 8.45 10.79 -11.83
CA ASN A 81 8.88 9.55 -12.50
C ASN A 81 8.01 8.33 -12.18
N VAL A 82 6.73 8.53 -11.93
CA VAL A 82 5.78 7.43 -11.73
C VAL A 82 5.31 6.89 -13.08
N LEU A 83 5.23 5.58 -13.20
CA LEU A 83 4.60 4.90 -14.32
C LEU A 83 3.31 4.24 -13.84
N ILE A 84 2.17 4.76 -14.29
CA ILE A 84 0.85 4.16 -14.08
C ILE A 84 0.35 3.69 -15.45
N SER A 85 0.04 2.41 -15.58
CA SER A 85 -0.42 1.85 -16.86
C SER A 85 -1.49 0.80 -16.66
N ARG A 86 -2.55 0.85 -17.48
CA ARG A 86 -3.61 -0.17 -17.56
C ARG A 86 -4.26 -0.44 -16.21
N THR A 87 -4.93 0.56 -15.63
CA THR A 87 -5.75 0.31 -14.43
C THR A 87 -7.13 -0.19 -14.86
N GLY A 88 -7.58 -1.31 -14.30
CA GLY A 88 -8.84 -1.93 -14.70
C GLY A 88 -10.09 -1.12 -14.30
N SER A 89 -10.06 -0.48 -13.14
CA SER A 89 -11.14 0.39 -12.65
C SER A 89 -10.61 1.77 -12.30
N PHE A 90 -10.04 1.95 -11.10
CA PHE A 90 -9.57 3.26 -10.65
C PHE A 90 -8.50 3.16 -9.56
N ILE A 91 -7.74 4.24 -9.45
CA ILE A 91 -6.91 4.57 -8.31
C ILE A 91 -7.58 5.73 -7.57
N HIS A 92 -7.85 5.56 -6.27
CA HIS A 92 -8.58 6.54 -5.48
C HIS A 92 -7.88 6.87 -4.17
N ASN A 93 -7.70 8.17 -3.91
CA ASN A 93 -7.31 8.70 -2.60
C ASN A 93 -5.94 8.19 -2.10
N TYR A 94 -4.95 8.22 -2.99
CA TYR A 94 -3.57 7.79 -2.71
C TYR A 94 -2.55 8.90 -2.96
N VAL A 95 -1.53 8.93 -2.11
CA VAL A 95 -0.25 9.61 -2.36
C VAL A 95 0.73 8.58 -2.88
N ILE A 96 1.16 8.75 -4.13
CA ILE A 96 2.10 7.90 -4.83
C ILE A 96 3.43 8.65 -4.88
N GLU A 97 4.46 8.13 -4.23
CA GLU A 97 5.77 8.76 -4.21
C GLU A 97 6.54 8.61 -5.53
N GLU A 98 7.81 9.03 -5.53
CA GLU A 98 8.64 9.04 -6.72
C GLU A 98 9.06 7.64 -7.18
N ASN A 99 9.31 7.51 -8.48
CA ASN A 99 9.87 6.29 -9.10
C ASN A 99 9.02 5.02 -8.88
N VAL A 100 7.71 5.16 -8.66
CA VAL A 100 6.78 4.05 -8.44
C VAL A 100 6.30 3.49 -9.78
N LEU A 101 6.15 2.16 -9.84
CA LEU A 101 5.51 1.45 -10.95
C LEU A 101 4.17 0.87 -10.50
N ILE A 102 3.09 1.22 -11.20
CA ILE A 102 1.76 0.63 -11.06
C ILE A 102 1.30 0.16 -12.44
N GLU A 103 1.14 -1.15 -12.62
CA GLU A 103 0.77 -1.73 -13.90
C GLU A 103 -0.26 -2.84 -13.73
N ASP A 104 -1.31 -2.87 -14.57
CA ASP A 104 -2.32 -3.95 -14.56
C ASP A 104 -2.95 -4.17 -13.18
N VAL A 105 -3.42 -3.08 -12.55
CA VAL A 105 -4.10 -3.10 -11.25
C VAL A 105 -5.59 -2.81 -11.43
N SER A 106 -6.48 -3.67 -10.92
CA SER A 106 -7.93 -3.43 -11.09
C SER A 106 -8.42 -2.28 -10.21
N ILE A 107 -8.30 -2.40 -8.89
CA ILE A 107 -8.75 -1.39 -7.93
C ILE A 107 -7.61 -1.08 -6.96
N LEU A 108 -7.30 0.20 -6.78
CA LEU A 108 -6.37 0.68 -5.74
C LEU A 108 -7.02 1.86 -5.01
N GLN A 109 -7.55 1.65 -3.81
CA GLN A 109 -8.33 2.68 -3.11
C GLN A 109 -8.05 2.75 -1.61
N ALA A 110 -8.09 3.94 -1.04
CA ALA A 110 -8.04 4.14 0.40
C ALA A 110 -9.23 4.98 0.85
N GLN A 111 -9.83 4.59 1.96
CA GLN A 111 -10.87 5.36 2.62
C GLN A 111 -10.26 6.44 3.50
N GLU A 112 -11.02 7.50 3.74
CA GLU A 112 -10.68 8.47 4.76
C GLU A 112 -10.62 7.81 6.15
N ASP A 113 -9.74 8.30 7.01
CA ASP A 113 -9.55 7.86 8.40
C ASP A 113 -9.24 6.35 8.57
N THR A 114 -8.56 5.75 7.59
CA THR A 114 -8.04 4.39 7.73
C THR A 114 -6.72 4.36 8.53
N ARG A 115 -6.46 3.22 9.19
CA ARG A 115 -5.24 2.95 9.97
C ARG A 115 -4.41 1.81 9.36
N PHE A 116 -4.80 1.32 8.19
CA PHE A 116 -4.03 0.33 7.42
C PHE A 116 -3.70 -0.93 8.24
N GLY A 117 -4.70 -1.52 8.91
CA GLY A 117 -4.54 -2.67 9.80
C GLY A 117 -3.97 -2.38 11.19
N ASN A 118 -3.50 -1.17 11.47
CA ASN A 118 -3.04 -0.79 12.82
C ASN A 118 -4.25 -0.61 13.76
N GLY A 119 -4.16 -1.24 14.94
CA GLY A 119 -5.22 -1.28 15.94
C GLY A 119 -6.09 -2.52 15.87
N GLU A 120 -5.92 -3.38 14.86
CA GLU A 120 -6.68 -4.62 14.74
C GLU A 120 -6.37 -5.56 15.91
N LYS A 121 -7.42 -6.18 16.45
CA LYS A 121 -7.31 -7.04 17.63
C LYS A 121 -7.36 -8.50 17.22
N ILE A 122 -6.28 -9.23 17.48
CA ILE A 122 -6.16 -10.66 17.15
C ILE A 122 -6.25 -11.52 18.40
N ARG A 123 -6.88 -12.69 18.27
CA ARG A 123 -7.03 -13.65 19.38
C ARG A 123 -6.21 -14.90 19.10
N VAL A 124 -4.95 -14.88 19.52
CA VAL A 124 -3.98 -15.95 19.27
C VAL A 124 -4.27 -17.21 20.12
N MET A 125 -4.95 -17.06 21.26
CA MET A 125 -5.29 -18.16 22.16
C MET A 125 -6.79 -18.17 22.46
N SER A 126 -7.57 -18.78 21.56
CA SER A 126 -9.03 -18.91 21.71
C SER A 126 -9.44 -19.87 22.83
N GLU A 127 -8.57 -20.82 23.21
CA GLU A 127 -8.89 -21.86 24.20
C GLU A 127 -8.78 -21.40 25.67
N THR A 128 -8.06 -20.30 25.95
CA THR A 128 -7.81 -19.83 27.32
C THR A 128 -8.48 -18.49 27.67
N GLY A 129 -9.32 -17.95 26.78
CA GLY A 129 -9.98 -16.65 26.99
C GLY A 129 -8.98 -15.50 27.15
N GLY A 130 -7.81 -15.60 26.48
CA GLY A 130 -6.75 -14.61 26.56
C GLY A 130 -7.15 -13.24 25.99
N ARG A 131 -6.56 -12.16 26.51
CA ARG A 131 -6.73 -10.81 25.94
C ARG A 131 -6.22 -10.80 24.50
N PRO A 132 -6.89 -10.06 23.60
CA PRO A 132 -6.40 -9.93 22.23
C PRO A 132 -5.08 -9.17 22.19
N VAL A 133 -4.23 -9.51 21.23
CA VAL A 133 -3.06 -8.70 20.88
C VAL A 133 -3.52 -7.65 19.88
N THR A 134 -3.14 -6.40 20.12
CA THR A 134 -3.35 -5.29 19.18
C THR A 134 -2.21 -5.31 18.18
N LEU A 135 -2.53 -5.37 16.89
CA LEU A 135 -1.60 -5.22 15.78
C LEU A 135 -1.19 -3.76 15.65
N PHE A 136 0.11 -3.51 15.53
CA PHE A 136 0.67 -2.24 15.12
C PHE A 136 2.04 -2.50 14.49
N ASP A 137 2.49 -1.55 13.67
CA ASP A 137 3.71 -1.63 12.88
C ASP A 137 5.00 -1.94 13.68
N ASP A 138 5.11 -1.43 14.90
CA ASP A 138 6.24 -1.68 15.81
C ASP A 138 6.04 -2.93 16.72
N LEU A 139 5.10 -3.83 16.41
CA LEU A 139 4.82 -4.99 17.24
C LEU A 139 6.02 -5.96 17.26
N ASN A 140 6.41 -6.39 18.46
CA ASN A 140 7.42 -7.42 18.66
C ASN A 140 6.94 -8.45 19.68
N ALA A 141 7.69 -9.56 19.79
CA ALA A 141 7.33 -10.68 20.65
C ALA A 141 7.17 -10.28 22.12
N GLN A 142 8.01 -9.36 22.60
CA GLN A 142 7.98 -8.87 23.97
C GLN A 142 6.70 -8.05 24.25
N VAL A 143 6.32 -7.14 23.34
CA VAL A 143 5.08 -6.36 23.50
C VAL A 143 3.86 -7.26 23.35
N ALA A 144 3.86 -8.23 22.42
CA ALA A 144 2.79 -9.21 22.31
C ALA A 144 2.63 -10.04 23.60
N TYR A 145 3.74 -10.52 24.17
CA TYR A 145 3.76 -11.23 25.45
C TYR A 145 3.16 -10.37 26.57
N MET A 146 3.55 -9.09 26.66
CA MET A 146 3.02 -8.17 27.67
C MET A 146 1.52 -7.93 27.55
N GLN A 147 0.98 -7.88 26.33
CA GLN A 147 -0.45 -7.72 26.07
C GLN A 147 -1.28 -8.93 26.53
N VAL A 148 -0.72 -10.14 26.47
CA VAL A 148 -1.46 -11.37 26.73
C VAL A 148 -1.38 -11.82 28.19
N LEU A 149 -0.19 -11.80 28.79
CA LEU A 149 0.06 -12.58 30.02
C LEU A 149 -0.13 -11.81 31.33
N TYR A 150 0.00 -10.49 31.33
CA TYR A 150 -0.20 -9.67 32.53
C TYR A 150 -1.69 -9.35 32.78
N ARG A 151 -2.54 -10.37 32.71
CA ARG A 151 -4.01 -10.23 32.81
C ARG A 151 -4.53 -9.76 34.16
N HIS A 152 -3.74 -9.97 35.21
CA HIS A 152 -4.12 -9.67 36.60
C HIS A 152 -3.75 -8.24 37.04
N ASP A 153 -2.89 -7.55 36.26
CA ASP A 153 -2.47 -6.19 36.55
C ASP A 153 -3.26 -5.21 35.66
N MET A 154 -4.44 -4.80 36.16
CA MET A 154 -5.34 -3.92 35.41
C MET A 154 -4.71 -2.55 35.13
N ASP A 155 -4.01 -1.98 36.10
CA ASP A 155 -3.33 -0.68 35.98
C ASP A 155 -2.25 -0.71 34.90
N PHE A 156 -1.46 -1.79 34.84
CA PHE A 156 -0.47 -1.98 33.77
C PHE A 156 -1.14 -2.09 32.40
N GLN A 157 -2.19 -2.89 32.29
CA GLN A 157 -2.90 -3.10 31.03
C GLN A 157 -3.54 -1.82 30.50
N GLU A 158 -4.20 -1.04 31.35
CA GLU A 158 -4.79 0.25 30.95
C GLU A 158 -3.74 1.22 30.42
N LYS A 159 -2.58 1.31 31.09
CA LYS A 159 -1.46 2.15 30.63
C LYS A 159 -0.88 1.66 29.32
N LEU A 160 -0.73 0.34 29.15
CA LEU A 160 -0.24 -0.26 27.91
C LEU A 160 -1.22 0.00 26.75
N GLU A 161 -2.51 -0.26 26.94
CA GLU A 161 -3.55 0.01 25.94
C GLU A 161 -3.58 1.49 25.54
N ALA A 162 -3.45 2.41 26.50
CA ALA A 162 -3.39 3.85 26.22
C ALA A 162 -2.14 4.23 25.40
N LEU A 163 -0.98 3.59 25.63
CA LEU A 163 0.22 3.81 24.84
C LEU A 163 0.09 3.26 23.41
N LEU A 164 -0.50 2.07 23.27
CA LEU A 164 -0.75 1.44 21.98
C LEU A 164 -1.75 2.25 21.16
N LEU A 165 -2.83 2.73 21.76
CA LEU A 165 -3.81 3.58 21.09
C LEU A 165 -3.15 4.84 20.53
N LYS A 166 -2.30 5.51 21.31
CA LYS A 166 -1.52 6.68 20.85
C LYS A 166 -0.60 6.35 19.67
N LYS A 167 -0.02 5.14 19.60
CA LYS A 167 0.79 4.71 18.45
C LYS A 167 -0.09 4.48 17.22
N VAL A 168 -1.20 3.79 17.39
CA VAL A 168 -2.17 3.49 16.32
C VAL A 168 -2.78 4.76 15.74
N GLU A 169 -3.15 5.72 16.57
CA GLU A 169 -3.72 7.01 16.12
C GLU A 169 -2.74 7.83 15.27
N LYS A 170 -1.43 7.70 15.49
CA LYS A 170 -0.41 8.33 14.63
C LYS A 170 -0.34 7.73 13.23
N ARG A 171 -0.94 6.55 13.02
CA ARG A 171 -1.02 5.89 11.71
C ARG A 171 -2.33 6.15 10.98
N ALA A 172 -3.30 6.81 11.63
CA ALA A 172 -4.50 7.24 10.95
C ALA A 172 -4.13 8.25 9.85
N SER A 173 -4.58 7.99 8.63
CA SER A 173 -4.38 8.88 7.50
C SER A 173 -5.66 9.01 6.70
N LYS A 174 -5.85 10.19 6.11
CA LYS A 174 -6.95 10.44 5.17
C LYS A 174 -6.69 9.86 3.79
N LYS A 175 -5.42 9.65 3.43
CA LYS A 175 -4.99 9.11 2.13
C LYS A 175 -4.12 7.88 2.33
N GLY A 176 -4.26 6.92 1.42
CA GLY A 176 -3.30 5.83 1.26
C GLY A 176 -1.93 6.36 0.81
N ARG A 177 -0.88 5.57 1.02
CA ARG A 177 0.48 5.94 0.61
C ARG A 177 1.20 4.76 -0.05
N ILE A 178 1.88 5.04 -1.15
CA ILE A 178 2.78 4.13 -1.85
C ILE A 178 4.16 4.77 -1.84
N GLY A 179 5.09 4.11 -1.15
CA GLY A 179 6.45 4.58 -0.93
C GLY A 179 7.31 4.56 -2.19
N GLN A 180 8.36 5.37 -2.16
CA GLN A 180 9.29 5.53 -3.28
C GLN A 180 9.82 4.19 -3.80
N GLY A 181 9.85 4.05 -5.12
CA GLY A 181 10.41 2.86 -5.78
C GLY A 181 9.58 1.59 -5.63
N ALA A 182 8.38 1.64 -5.05
CA ALA A 182 7.50 0.49 -4.97
C ALA A 182 7.05 0.03 -6.37
N VAL A 183 6.85 -1.27 -6.52
CA VAL A 183 6.42 -1.93 -7.75
C VAL A 183 5.14 -2.69 -7.46
N ILE A 184 4.05 -2.34 -8.16
CA ILE A 184 2.74 -2.99 -8.04
C ILE A 184 2.32 -3.43 -9.43
N ARG A 185 2.24 -4.75 -9.67
CA ARG A 185 1.96 -5.31 -10.99
C ARG A 185 0.96 -6.44 -10.95
N CYS A 186 0.08 -6.50 -11.95
CA CYS A 186 -0.85 -7.62 -12.16
C CYS A 186 -1.68 -7.92 -10.90
N CYS A 187 -2.19 -6.90 -10.23
CA CYS A 187 -2.92 -7.04 -8.97
C CYS A 187 -4.43 -6.89 -9.19
N GLY A 188 -5.22 -7.64 -8.41
CA GLY A 188 -6.66 -7.48 -8.38
C GLY A 188 -7.05 -6.23 -7.59
N ILE A 189 -7.25 -6.43 -6.29
CA ILE A 189 -7.83 -5.43 -5.39
C ILE A 189 -6.80 -5.05 -4.33
N ILE A 190 -6.56 -3.75 -4.16
CA ILE A 190 -5.78 -3.18 -3.06
C ILE A 190 -6.65 -2.12 -2.38
N ARG A 191 -7.01 -2.34 -1.11
CA ARG A 191 -7.90 -1.48 -0.34
C ARG A 191 -7.33 -1.16 1.02
N ASN A 192 -7.27 0.12 1.36
CA ASN A 192 -6.82 0.56 2.69
C ASN A 192 -5.44 -0.04 3.05
N VAL A 193 -4.51 -0.03 2.10
CA VAL A 193 -3.15 -0.57 2.31
C VAL A 193 -2.11 0.54 2.28
N TYR A 194 -1.26 0.59 3.30
CA TYR A 194 -0.03 1.36 3.30
C TYR A 194 1.08 0.52 2.67
N ILE A 195 1.73 1.03 1.63
CA ILE A 195 2.79 0.34 0.90
C ILE A 195 4.09 1.10 1.13
N GLY A 196 5.05 0.48 1.81
CA GLY A 196 6.35 1.07 2.11
C GLY A 196 7.28 1.20 0.89
N PRO A 197 8.40 1.93 1.02
CA PRO A 197 9.40 2.07 -0.04
C PRO A 197 9.95 0.74 -0.55
N ALA A 198 10.24 0.67 -1.85
CA ALA A 198 10.82 -0.50 -2.52
C ALA A 198 10.00 -1.81 -2.36
N THR A 199 8.74 -1.75 -1.90
CA THR A 199 7.86 -2.92 -1.81
C THR A 199 7.60 -3.49 -3.20
N ILE A 200 7.59 -4.81 -3.34
CA ILE A 200 7.22 -5.49 -4.57
C ILE A 200 5.93 -6.25 -4.34
N VAL A 201 4.87 -5.87 -5.04
CA VAL A 201 3.58 -6.56 -5.06
C VAL A 201 3.31 -7.01 -6.49
N GLN A 202 3.35 -8.32 -6.74
CA GLN A 202 3.19 -8.88 -8.07
C GLN A 202 2.27 -10.09 -8.06
N GLY A 203 1.09 -9.94 -8.69
CA GLY A 203 0.13 -11.04 -8.80
C GLY A 203 -0.79 -11.24 -7.59
N ALA A 204 -0.83 -10.29 -6.65
CA ALA A 204 -1.74 -10.34 -5.50
C ALA A 204 -3.20 -10.24 -5.97
N LEU A 205 -4.07 -11.11 -5.44
CA LEU A 205 -5.49 -11.10 -5.78
C LEU A 205 -6.25 -10.05 -4.97
N GLU A 206 -5.97 -10.00 -3.67
CA GLU A 206 -6.64 -9.09 -2.73
C GLU A 206 -5.70 -8.73 -1.57
N LEU A 207 -5.50 -7.43 -1.37
CA LEU A 207 -4.87 -6.87 -0.18
C LEU A 207 -5.86 -5.89 0.45
N ASP A 208 -6.34 -6.18 1.65
CA ASP A 208 -7.34 -5.37 2.34
C ASP A 208 -6.92 -5.04 3.77
N ASN A 209 -7.00 -3.75 4.13
CA ASN A 209 -6.72 -3.22 5.46
C ASN A 209 -5.36 -3.69 6.03
N GLY A 210 -4.25 -3.16 5.51
CA GLY A 210 -2.94 -3.61 5.99
C GLY A 210 -1.77 -2.67 5.79
N THR A 211 -0.69 -2.92 6.53
CA THR A 211 0.56 -2.15 6.46
C THR A 211 1.67 -3.06 5.92
N ILE A 212 2.36 -2.61 4.89
CA ILE A 212 3.55 -3.26 4.35
C ILE A 212 4.74 -2.35 4.65
N LEU A 213 5.55 -2.71 5.64
CA LEU A 213 6.83 -2.07 5.90
C LEU A 213 7.88 -2.69 4.96
N SER A 214 8.73 -1.84 4.40
CA SER A 214 9.74 -2.23 3.41
C SER A 214 10.79 -1.14 3.30
N CYS A 215 12.03 -1.52 2.98
CA CYS A 215 13.11 -0.59 2.65
C CYS A 215 13.94 -1.13 1.47
N SER A 216 14.81 -0.29 0.90
CA SER A 216 15.65 -0.65 -0.25
C SER A 216 16.60 -1.81 0.03
N GLU A 217 17.08 -1.93 1.27
CA GLU A 217 18.03 -2.96 1.69
C GLU A 217 17.31 -4.30 1.95
N HIS A 218 16.06 -4.24 2.41
CA HIS A 218 15.24 -5.38 2.78
C HIS A 218 13.82 -5.21 2.21
N PRO A 219 13.64 -5.36 0.88
CA PRO A 219 12.35 -5.17 0.24
C PRO A 219 11.38 -6.28 0.67
N THR A 220 10.15 -5.88 0.99
CA THR A 220 9.06 -6.83 1.27
C THR A 220 8.38 -7.23 -0.03
N VAL A 221 8.14 -8.52 -0.19
CA VAL A 221 7.63 -9.12 -1.43
C VAL A 221 6.29 -9.80 -1.19
N ILE A 222 5.30 -9.44 -1.99
CA ILE A 222 4.02 -10.13 -2.09
C ILE A 222 3.90 -10.66 -3.51
N GLY A 223 3.80 -11.98 -3.64
CA GLY A 223 3.75 -12.69 -4.90
C GLY A 223 2.34 -13.09 -5.33
N SER A 224 2.30 -14.13 -6.17
CA SER A 224 1.13 -14.47 -6.97
C SER A 224 0.07 -15.22 -6.19
N GLY A 225 -1.19 -14.89 -6.45
CA GLY A 225 -2.35 -15.57 -5.86
C GLY A 225 -2.61 -15.21 -4.39
N VAL A 226 -1.83 -14.30 -3.82
CA VAL A 226 -1.90 -13.98 -2.38
C VAL A 226 -3.18 -13.19 -2.06
N ILE A 227 -3.79 -13.55 -0.94
CA ILE A 227 -4.91 -12.85 -0.32
C ILE A 227 -4.53 -12.49 1.12
N LEU A 228 -4.45 -11.20 1.43
CA LEU A 228 -4.17 -10.71 2.78
C LEU A 228 -5.28 -9.78 3.26
N ARG A 229 -5.75 -10.02 4.49
CA ARG A 229 -6.74 -9.17 5.17
C ARG A 229 -6.27 -8.82 6.58
N ASN A 230 -6.44 -7.58 7.01
CA ASN A 230 -6.14 -7.15 8.39
C ASN A 230 -4.70 -7.53 8.81
N PHE A 231 -3.70 -7.00 8.14
CA PHE A 231 -2.33 -7.53 8.24
C PHE A 231 -1.28 -6.45 8.46
N ILE A 232 -0.15 -6.86 9.04
CA ILE A 232 1.07 -6.05 9.13
C ILE A 232 2.26 -6.90 8.71
N LEU A 233 2.97 -6.47 7.67
CA LEU A 233 4.21 -7.08 7.20
C LEU A 233 5.39 -6.18 7.57
N SER A 234 6.43 -6.76 8.14
CA SER A 234 7.70 -6.09 8.42
C SER A 234 8.68 -6.26 7.27
N GLU A 235 9.79 -5.52 7.32
CA GLU A 235 10.79 -5.50 6.26
C GLU A 235 11.37 -6.88 5.94
N GLY A 236 11.60 -7.14 4.65
CA GLY A 236 12.15 -8.41 4.16
C GLY A 236 11.21 -9.61 4.27
N ALA A 237 9.95 -9.41 4.65
CA ALA A 237 8.95 -10.48 4.58
C ALA A 237 8.66 -10.88 3.13
N CYS A 238 8.41 -12.16 2.89
CA CYS A 238 8.05 -12.68 1.58
C CYS A 238 6.81 -13.56 1.69
N ILE A 239 5.72 -13.16 1.05
CA ILE A 239 4.47 -13.91 1.01
C ILE A 239 4.14 -14.23 -0.45
N ASP A 240 4.06 -15.49 -0.82
CA ASP A 240 3.85 -15.91 -2.22
C ASP A 240 3.03 -17.22 -2.32
N GLY A 241 2.82 -17.72 -3.54
CA GLY A 241 2.34 -19.06 -3.79
C GLY A 241 0.90 -19.29 -3.34
N GLY A 242 0.02 -18.30 -3.50
CA GLY A 242 -1.40 -18.44 -3.17
C GLY A 242 -1.71 -18.46 -1.67
N ALA A 243 -0.83 -17.91 -0.83
CA ALA A 243 -1.07 -17.81 0.60
C ALA A 243 -2.35 -17.00 0.92
N PHE A 244 -3.13 -17.48 1.87
CA PHE A 244 -4.28 -16.78 2.42
C PHE A 244 -4.00 -16.45 3.88
N MET A 245 -4.01 -15.17 4.25
CA MET A 245 -3.83 -14.78 5.65
C MET A 245 -4.79 -13.67 6.07
N ASP A 246 -5.40 -13.83 7.24
CA ASP A 246 -6.32 -12.85 7.82
C ASP A 246 -5.96 -12.60 9.30
N ARG A 247 -5.91 -11.32 9.71
CA ARG A 247 -5.56 -10.93 11.09
C ARG A 247 -4.18 -11.46 11.49
N VAL A 248 -3.14 -11.07 10.75
CA VAL A 248 -1.77 -11.57 10.96
C VAL A 248 -0.73 -10.47 11.15
N PHE A 249 0.28 -10.78 11.96
CA PHE A 249 1.56 -10.06 11.94
C PHE A 249 2.63 -10.97 11.33
N VAL A 250 3.36 -10.45 10.36
CA VAL A 250 4.46 -11.14 9.68
C VAL A 250 5.70 -10.29 9.84
N GLY A 251 6.56 -10.71 10.75
CA GLY A 251 7.76 -9.98 11.12
C GLY A 251 8.92 -10.18 10.15
N GLN A 252 10.08 -9.65 10.52
CA GLN A 252 11.19 -9.47 9.60
C GLN A 252 11.72 -10.81 9.07
N GLY A 253 11.95 -10.86 7.75
CA GLY A 253 12.51 -12.04 7.07
C GLY A 253 11.61 -13.28 7.09
N VAL A 254 10.36 -13.18 7.53
CA VAL A 254 9.42 -14.32 7.52
C VAL A 254 9.04 -14.65 6.07
N GLN A 255 9.05 -15.94 5.76
CA GLN A 255 8.64 -16.47 4.47
C GLN A 255 7.36 -17.28 4.62
N ALA A 256 6.35 -16.97 3.80
CA ALA A 256 5.10 -17.69 3.77
C ALA A 256 4.70 -18.03 2.34
N GLY A 257 4.25 -19.25 2.10
CA GLY A 257 3.71 -19.59 0.79
C GLY A 257 3.22 -21.01 0.67
N LYS A 258 3.21 -21.53 -0.57
CA LYS A 258 2.65 -22.85 -0.90
C LYS A 258 1.22 -23.01 -0.38
N GLN A 259 0.36 -22.03 -0.64
CA GLN A 259 -1.05 -22.04 -0.24
C GLN A 259 -1.27 -22.18 1.27
N VAL A 260 -0.33 -21.70 2.08
CA VAL A 260 -0.52 -21.64 3.54
C VAL A 260 -1.73 -20.78 3.88
N SER A 261 -2.52 -21.25 4.84
CA SER A 261 -3.64 -20.51 5.41
C SER A 261 -3.33 -20.16 6.87
N ALA A 262 -3.39 -18.89 7.23
CA ALA A 262 -3.16 -18.44 8.60
C ALA A 262 -4.23 -17.43 9.03
N GLU A 263 -4.79 -17.64 10.22
CA GLU A 263 -5.77 -16.73 10.80
C GLU A 263 -5.44 -16.44 12.27
N ASN A 264 -5.47 -15.16 12.68
CA ASN A 264 -5.16 -14.73 14.05
C ASN A 264 -3.75 -15.18 14.51
N SER A 265 -2.77 -15.10 13.61
CA SER A 265 -1.40 -15.62 13.80
C SER A 265 -0.36 -14.52 13.91
N LEU A 266 0.69 -14.77 14.70
CA LEU A 266 1.85 -13.91 14.85
C LEU A 266 3.11 -14.67 14.44
N PHE A 267 3.79 -14.21 13.39
CA PHE A 267 5.12 -14.68 12.98
C PHE A 267 6.09 -13.54 13.25
N PHE A 268 7.12 -13.72 14.08
CA PHE A 268 7.95 -12.59 14.53
C PHE A 268 9.25 -12.37 13.77
N ALA A 269 10.03 -13.41 13.49
CA ALA A 269 11.28 -13.24 12.76
C ALA A 269 11.72 -14.56 12.14
N ASN A 270 12.27 -14.49 10.92
CA ASN A 270 12.99 -15.57 10.24
C ASN A 270 12.31 -16.95 10.35
N SER A 271 10.99 -16.96 10.19
CA SER A 271 10.16 -18.16 10.26
C SER A 271 9.71 -18.55 8.86
N GLU A 272 9.55 -19.84 8.61
CA GLU A 272 9.03 -20.37 7.36
C GLU A 272 7.66 -21.01 7.61
N ALA A 273 6.65 -20.59 6.85
CA ALA A 273 5.29 -21.09 6.92
C ALA A 273 4.86 -21.61 5.54
N PHE A 274 5.02 -22.92 5.34
CA PHE A 274 4.71 -23.58 4.07
C PHE A 274 3.73 -24.74 4.30
N ASN A 275 2.71 -24.85 3.45
CA ASN A 275 1.93 -26.07 3.38
C ASN A 275 2.73 -27.16 2.66
N SER A 276 2.59 -28.42 3.12
CA SER A 276 3.30 -29.59 2.56
C SER A 276 2.39 -30.43 1.68
#